data_AF-A0A945LI86-F1
#
_entry.id   AF-A0A945LI86-F1
#
_cell.length_a   1.000
_cell.length_b   1.000
_cell.length_c   1.000
_cell.angle_alpha   90.00
_cell.angle_beta   90.00
_cell.angle_gamma   90.00
#
_symmetry.space_group_name_H-M   'P 1'
#
loop_
_entity.id
_entity.type
_entity.pdbx_description
1 polymer ?
#
loop_
_entity_poly.entity_id
_entity_poly.type
_entity_poly.pdbx_seq_one_letter_code
_entity_poly.pdbx_strand_id
1 'polypeptide(L)'
;MFKRLNTGGALLSALEVRNCSSRMISGGAEFYTTLQRLASLETFKLATSRIPEAEIEQRANEELVLRYFAVRSYGDNFKGSVRDWLDHFMEDVLFGRTKAMHDTKEFEEFFVFISENFGDAAFSRSRDGEAFGRLAPAYFESVVGALAGNLDLVSGESSEDLKTRLSAIFETSAFKAVSGPGANSKGKMEDRINLVRKAFTKA
;
A
#
# COMPACT_ATOMS: atom_id res chain seq x y z
N MET A 1 -12.23 -17.45 -10.36
CA MET A 1 -12.07 -17.89 -11.78
C MET A 1 -10.61 -17.84 -12.27
N PHE A 2 -9.62 -17.50 -11.43
CA PHE A 2 -8.26 -17.05 -11.84
C PHE A 2 -7.17 -18.15 -11.88
N LYS A 3 -7.49 -19.43 -11.63
CA LYS A 3 -6.48 -20.49 -11.36
C LYS A 3 -5.78 -21.09 -12.60
N ARG A 4 -6.09 -20.66 -13.83
CA ARG A 4 -5.70 -21.41 -15.06
C ARG A 4 -4.62 -20.79 -15.96
N LEU A 5 -3.99 -19.67 -15.59
CA LEU A 5 -3.08 -18.96 -16.51
C LEU A 5 -1.59 -19.37 -16.45
N ASN A 6 -1.19 -20.24 -15.51
CA ASN A 6 0.22 -20.60 -15.30
C ASN A 6 0.66 -21.87 -16.03
N THR A 7 0.62 -21.88 -17.36
CA THR A 7 1.21 -22.96 -18.18
C THR A 7 1.99 -22.39 -19.37
N GLY A 8 3.29 -22.08 -19.17
CA GLY A 8 4.11 -21.51 -20.26
C GLY A 8 5.55 -21.08 -19.95
N GLY A 9 6.23 -21.64 -18.93
CA GLY A 9 7.70 -21.49 -18.76
C GLY A 9 8.18 -20.45 -17.75
N ALA A 10 7.38 -19.43 -17.42
CA ALA A 10 7.61 -18.53 -16.28
C ALA A 10 6.33 -18.40 -15.45
N LEU A 11 6.46 -18.38 -14.11
CA LEU A 11 5.33 -18.15 -13.20
C LEU A 11 4.93 -16.67 -13.28
N LEU A 12 3.74 -16.37 -13.79
CA LEU A 12 3.16 -15.04 -13.73
C LEU A 12 2.92 -14.64 -12.27
N SER A 13 3.15 -13.36 -11.95
CA SER A 13 2.82 -12.82 -10.64
C SER A 13 1.30 -12.92 -10.38
N ALA A 14 0.90 -12.87 -9.11
CA ALA A 14 -0.53 -12.89 -8.77
C ALA A 14 -1.27 -11.74 -9.47
N LEU A 15 -0.63 -10.57 -9.59
CA LEU A 15 -1.17 -9.44 -10.32
C LEU A 15 -1.19 -9.68 -11.83
N GLU A 16 -0.19 -10.30 -12.43
CA GLU A 16 -0.23 -10.62 -13.86
C GLU A 16 -1.35 -11.61 -14.22
N VAL A 17 -1.59 -12.62 -13.37
CA VAL A 17 -2.70 -13.57 -13.52
C VAL A 17 -4.06 -12.85 -13.40
N ARG A 18 -4.18 -11.93 -12.45
CA ARG A 18 -5.32 -11.02 -12.29
C ARG A 18 -5.53 -10.17 -13.54
N ASN A 19 -4.45 -9.54 -14.03
CA ASN A 19 -4.43 -8.68 -15.20
C ASN A 19 -4.96 -9.37 -16.44
N CYS A 20 -4.45 -10.56 -16.74
CA CYS A 20 -4.88 -11.34 -17.88
C CYS A 20 -6.36 -11.76 -17.81
N SER A 21 -6.84 -12.17 -16.63
CA SER A 21 -8.21 -12.66 -16.49
C SER A 21 -9.26 -11.54 -16.51
N SER A 22 -8.94 -10.39 -15.93
CA SER A 22 -9.93 -9.33 -15.72
C SER A 22 -10.05 -8.36 -16.91
N ARG A 23 -9.05 -8.33 -17.81
CA ARG A 23 -9.17 -7.69 -19.13
C ARG A 23 -10.29 -8.25 -20.00
N MET A 24 -10.80 -9.45 -19.67
CA MET A 24 -11.96 -10.05 -20.33
C MET A 24 -13.31 -9.53 -19.78
N ILE A 25 -13.28 -8.66 -18.77
CA ILE A 25 -14.46 -8.03 -18.15
C ILE A 25 -14.55 -6.58 -18.64
N SER A 26 -15.77 -6.10 -18.91
CA SER A 26 -16.02 -4.70 -19.25
C SER A 26 -15.44 -3.76 -18.18
N GLY A 27 -14.68 -2.74 -18.59
CA GLY A 27 -13.98 -1.82 -17.67
C GLY A 27 -12.62 -2.32 -17.17
N GLY A 28 -12.26 -3.58 -17.41
CA GLY A 28 -10.97 -4.15 -16.97
C GLY A 28 -9.75 -3.45 -17.58
N ALA A 29 -9.83 -3.03 -18.84
CA ALA A 29 -8.75 -2.28 -19.48
C ALA A 29 -8.49 -0.92 -18.79
N GLU A 30 -9.55 -0.16 -18.52
CA GLU A 30 -9.49 1.14 -17.86
C GLU A 30 -8.96 1.03 -16.43
N PHE A 31 -9.40 0.01 -15.70
CA PHE A 31 -8.90 -0.31 -14.37
C PHE A 31 -7.36 -0.51 -14.37
N TYR A 32 -6.83 -1.29 -15.31
CA TYR A 32 -5.38 -1.50 -15.40
C TYR A 32 -4.60 -0.29 -15.88
N THR A 33 -5.14 0.46 -16.84
CA THR A 33 -4.54 1.72 -17.24
C THR A 33 -4.44 2.68 -16.05
N THR A 34 -5.43 2.68 -15.16
CA THR A 34 -5.40 3.47 -13.92
C THR A 34 -4.30 2.99 -12.97
N LEU A 35 -4.20 1.67 -12.70
CA LEU A 35 -3.13 1.12 -11.87
C LEU A 35 -1.74 1.47 -12.40
N GLN A 36 -1.52 1.29 -13.71
CA GLN A 36 -0.25 1.59 -14.36
C GLN A 36 0.08 3.09 -14.31
N ARG A 37 -0.91 3.94 -14.58
CA ARG A 37 -0.76 5.40 -14.50
C ARG A 37 -0.31 5.81 -13.09
N LEU A 38 -1.03 5.37 -12.05
CA LEU A 38 -0.70 5.69 -10.66
C LEU A 38 0.67 5.15 -10.23
N ALA A 39 1.01 3.92 -10.63
CA ALA A 39 2.32 3.33 -10.36
C ALA A 39 3.47 4.05 -11.09
N SER A 40 3.16 4.83 -12.14
CA SER A 40 4.13 5.60 -12.91
C SER A 40 4.35 7.03 -12.42
N LEU A 41 3.57 7.51 -11.44
CA LEU A 41 3.75 8.84 -10.86
C LEU A 41 5.13 8.97 -10.21
N GLU A 42 5.84 10.05 -10.47
CA GLU A 42 7.20 10.25 -9.92
C GLU A 42 7.20 10.34 -8.39
N THR A 43 6.18 10.95 -7.80
CA THR A 43 5.99 11.01 -6.35
C THR A 43 5.79 9.62 -5.74
N PHE A 44 5.02 8.77 -6.41
CA PHE A 44 4.85 7.37 -6.02
C PHE A 44 6.16 6.59 -6.14
N LYS A 45 6.85 6.68 -7.29
CA LYS A 45 8.14 6.01 -7.50
C LYS A 45 9.18 6.40 -6.46
N LEU A 46 9.28 7.69 -6.13
CA LEU A 46 10.19 8.18 -5.09
C LEU A 46 9.84 7.58 -3.73
N ALA A 47 8.56 7.62 -3.35
CA ALA A 47 8.08 7.09 -2.09
C ALA A 47 8.28 5.57 -1.96
N THR A 48 8.27 4.84 -3.08
CA THR A 48 8.42 3.39 -3.13
C THR A 48 9.75 2.92 -3.73
N SER A 49 10.78 3.76 -3.80
CA SER A 49 12.04 3.45 -4.50
C SER A 49 12.82 2.28 -3.87
N ARG A 50 12.47 1.89 -2.64
CA ARG A 50 13.03 0.73 -1.92
C ARG A 50 12.43 -0.62 -2.31
N ILE A 51 11.59 -0.68 -3.36
CA ILE A 51 11.19 -1.94 -3.99
C ILE A 51 12.34 -2.41 -4.90
N PRO A 52 12.77 -3.68 -4.83
CA PRO A 52 13.75 -4.22 -5.77
C PRO A 52 13.25 -4.24 -7.21
N GLU A 53 14.13 -3.97 -8.18
CA GLU A 53 13.80 -3.98 -9.61
C GLU A 53 13.12 -5.29 -10.05
N ALA A 54 13.63 -6.44 -9.61
CA ALA A 54 13.03 -7.74 -9.92
C ALA A 54 11.58 -7.90 -9.41
N GLU A 55 11.20 -7.20 -8.34
CA GLU A 55 9.82 -7.18 -7.85
C GLU A 55 8.95 -6.18 -8.64
N ILE A 56 9.53 -5.08 -9.13
CA ILE A 56 8.88 -4.14 -10.06
C ILE A 56 8.57 -4.82 -11.40
N GLU A 57 9.50 -5.62 -11.93
CA GLU A 57 9.27 -6.46 -13.12
C GLU A 57 8.07 -7.39 -12.94
N GLN A 58 7.85 -7.88 -11.71
CA GLN A 58 6.70 -8.71 -11.32
C GLN A 58 5.45 -7.89 -10.93
N ARG A 59 5.45 -6.58 -11.19
CA ARG A 59 4.35 -5.64 -10.95
C ARG A 59 4.03 -5.40 -9.47
N ALA A 60 5.01 -5.53 -8.57
CA ALA A 60 4.81 -5.25 -7.14
C ALA A 60 4.38 -3.79 -6.87
N ASN A 61 4.85 -2.84 -7.70
CA ASN A 61 4.45 -1.44 -7.65
C ASN A 61 2.95 -1.25 -7.97
N GLU A 62 2.44 -1.89 -9.03
CA GLU A 62 1.01 -1.88 -9.35
C GLU A 62 0.19 -2.56 -8.24
N GLU A 63 0.72 -3.61 -7.59
CA GLU A 63 0.06 -4.25 -6.44
C GLU A 63 -0.01 -3.29 -5.24
N LEU A 64 1.01 -2.47 -4.98
CA LEU A 64 0.95 -1.45 -3.93
C LEU A 64 -0.11 -0.37 -4.21
N VAL A 65 -0.30 0.03 -5.46
CA VAL A 65 -1.42 0.91 -5.84
C VAL A 65 -2.75 0.26 -5.45
N LEU A 66 -2.95 -0.99 -5.84
CA LEU A 66 -4.16 -1.74 -5.48
C LEU A 66 -4.33 -1.83 -3.96
N ARG A 67 -3.23 -2.09 -3.24
CA ARG A 67 -3.18 -2.20 -1.79
C ARG A 67 -3.54 -0.90 -1.10
N TYR A 68 -3.14 0.25 -1.65
CA TYR A 68 -3.55 1.56 -1.14
C TYR A 68 -5.08 1.67 -1.09
N PHE A 69 -5.74 1.41 -2.22
CA PHE A 69 -7.21 1.54 -2.29
C PHE A 69 -7.92 0.50 -1.43
N ALA A 70 -7.39 -0.72 -1.38
CA ALA A 70 -7.91 -1.76 -0.52
C ALA A 70 -7.82 -1.37 0.96
N VAL A 71 -6.68 -0.84 1.43
CA VAL A 71 -6.54 -0.33 2.81
C VAL A 71 -7.57 0.77 3.07
N ARG A 72 -7.71 1.71 2.13
CA ARG A 72 -8.51 2.93 2.28
C ARG A 72 -10.02 2.70 2.29
N SER A 73 -10.49 1.69 1.56
CA SER A 73 -11.92 1.51 1.23
C SER A 73 -12.45 0.10 1.45
N TYR A 74 -11.57 -0.85 1.78
CA TYR A 74 -11.89 -2.27 1.85
C TYR A 74 -11.23 -2.99 3.04
N GLY A 75 -10.71 -2.24 4.02
CA GLY A 75 -9.99 -2.79 5.18
C GLY A 75 -10.82 -3.77 6.03
N ASP A 76 -12.12 -3.51 6.19
CA ASP A 76 -13.01 -4.38 6.98
C ASP A 76 -13.14 -5.79 6.41
N ASN A 77 -12.93 -5.93 5.11
CA ASN A 77 -13.02 -7.18 4.36
C ASN A 77 -11.72 -8.01 4.44
N PHE A 78 -10.67 -7.51 5.09
CA PHE A 78 -9.42 -8.26 5.26
C PHE A 78 -9.59 -9.42 6.23
N LYS A 79 -9.36 -10.66 5.76
CA LYS A 79 -9.62 -11.90 6.51
C LYS A 79 -8.38 -12.80 6.69
N GLY A 80 -7.18 -12.24 6.61
CA GLY A 80 -5.95 -13.02 6.83
C GLY A 80 -5.09 -13.24 5.59
N SER A 81 -5.68 -13.09 4.41
CA SER A 81 -5.05 -13.38 3.12
C SER A 81 -5.03 -12.12 2.27
N VAL A 82 -3.83 -11.54 2.08
CA VAL A 82 -3.64 -10.35 1.23
C VAL A 82 -4.03 -10.66 -0.22
N ARG A 83 -3.71 -11.88 -0.68
CA ARG A 83 -4.10 -12.32 -2.03
C ARG A 83 -5.63 -12.27 -2.17
N ASP A 84 -6.36 -13.05 -1.38
CA ASP A 84 -7.82 -13.14 -1.54
C ASP A 84 -8.50 -11.77 -1.30
N TRP A 85 -7.95 -10.97 -0.40
CA TRP A 85 -8.44 -9.61 -0.15
C TRP A 85 -8.34 -8.70 -1.38
N LEU A 86 -7.18 -8.67 -2.04
CA LEU A 86 -6.99 -7.88 -3.26
C LEU A 86 -7.78 -8.46 -4.45
N ASP A 87 -7.95 -9.78 -4.52
CA ASP A 87 -8.80 -10.42 -5.54
C ASP A 87 -10.26 -9.97 -5.41
N HIS A 88 -10.83 -10.04 -4.20
CA HIS A 88 -12.20 -9.60 -3.96
C HIS A 88 -12.38 -8.10 -4.16
N PHE A 89 -11.40 -7.29 -3.73
CA PHE A 89 -11.45 -5.85 -3.95
C PHE A 89 -11.49 -5.51 -5.45
N MET A 90 -10.60 -6.11 -6.25
CA MET A 90 -10.64 -5.95 -7.70
C MET A 90 -11.98 -6.37 -8.30
N GLU A 91 -12.50 -7.53 -7.87
CA GLU A 91 -13.77 -8.06 -8.36
C GLU A 91 -14.92 -7.06 -8.09
N ASP A 92 -14.93 -6.46 -6.90
CA ASP A 92 -15.92 -5.45 -6.51
C ASP A 92 -15.79 -4.17 -7.33
N VAL A 93 -14.57 -3.73 -7.67
CA VAL A 93 -14.35 -2.57 -8.54
C VAL A 93 -14.86 -2.88 -9.96
N LEU A 94 -14.47 -4.02 -10.52
CA LEU A 94 -14.78 -4.38 -11.91
C LEU A 94 -16.27 -4.65 -12.15
N PHE A 95 -16.97 -5.18 -11.15
CA PHE A 95 -18.43 -5.34 -11.22
C PHE A 95 -19.20 -4.09 -10.76
N GLY A 96 -18.52 -2.98 -10.46
CA GLY A 96 -19.16 -1.73 -10.05
C GLY A 96 -19.85 -1.80 -8.68
N ARG A 97 -19.48 -2.78 -7.83
CA ARG A 97 -19.96 -2.89 -6.44
C ARG A 97 -19.32 -1.84 -5.54
N THR A 98 -18.19 -1.29 -5.94
CA THR A 98 -17.54 -0.13 -5.30
C THR A 98 -17.05 0.88 -6.33
N LYS A 99 -16.95 2.15 -5.92
CA LYS A 99 -16.41 3.26 -6.72
C LYS A 99 -15.03 3.72 -6.23
N ALA A 100 -14.37 2.92 -5.39
CA ALA A 100 -13.14 3.29 -4.69
C ALA A 100 -11.99 3.76 -5.58
N MET A 101 -11.98 3.39 -6.86
CA MET A 101 -10.94 3.77 -7.83
C MET A 101 -11.45 4.71 -8.94
N HIS A 102 -12.66 5.25 -8.81
CA HIS A 102 -13.19 6.21 -9.79
C HIS A 102 -12.54 7.59 -9.67
N ASP A 103 -12.20 8.00 -8.45
CA ASP A 103 -11.45 9.23 -8.17
C ASP A 103 -10.13 8.85 -7.49
N THR A 104 -9.04 9.31 -8.08
CA THR A 104 -7.69 9.00 -7.62
C THR A 104 -7.03 10.18 -6.90
N LYS A 105 -7.69 11.35 -6.81
CA LYS A 105 -7.11 12.60 -6.31
C LYS A 105 -6.46 12.45 -4.94
N GLU A 106 -7.12 11.72 -4.05
CA GLU A 106 -6.61 11.42 -2.70
C GLU A 106 -5.31 10.60 -2.74
N PHE A 107 -5.17 9.67 -3.69
CA PHE A 107 -3.93 8.92 -3.90
C PHE A 107 -2.81 9.86 -4.33
N GLU A 108 -3.09 10.72 -5.31
CA GLU A 108 -2.09 11.66 -5.84
C GLU A 108 -1.62 12.65 -4.77
N GLU A 109 -2.55 13.26 -4.02
CA GLU A 109 -2.26 14.16 -2.89
C GLU A 109 -1.48 13.45 -1.78
N PHE A 110 -1.86 12.22 -1.45
CA PHE A 110 -1.15 11.40 -0.47
C PHE A 110 0.30 11.16 -0.88
N PHE A 111 0.56 10.75 -2.12
CA PHE A 111 1.93 10.47 -2.54
C PHE A 111 2.78 11.73 -2.77
N VAL A 112 2.18 12.87 -3.12
CA VAL A 112 2.86 14.18 -3.04
C VAL A 112 3.36 14.40 -1.61
N PHE A 113 2.45 14.36 -0.63
CA PHE A 113 2.79 14.57 0.78
C PHE A 113 3.87 13.60 1.28
N ILE A 114 3.72 12.30 0.97
CA ILE A 114 4.69 11.29 1.39
C ILE A 114 6.06 11.56 0.78
N SER A 115 6.11 11.85 -0.52
CA SER A 115 7.37 12.08 -1.24
C SER A 115 8.11 13.32 -0.72
N GLU A 116 7.39 14.40 -0.41
CA GLU A 116 7.97 15.64 0.11
C GLU A 116 8.48 15.51 1.55
N ASN A 117 7.73 14.80 2.40
CA ASN A 117 8.01 14.76 3.84
C ASN A 117 8.85 13.57 4.28
N PHE A 118 8.75 12.43 3.59
CA PHE A 118 9.43 11.20 3.98
C PHE A 118 10.38 10.68 2.89
N GLY A 119 10.22 11.09 1.64
CA GLY A 119 10.96 10.50 0.52
C GLY A 119 10.77 8.98 0.50
N ASP A 120 11.87 8.24 0.44
CA ASP A 120 11.84 6.77 0.40
C ASP A 120 11.70 6.09 1.77
N ALA A 121 11.68 6.86 2.86
CA ALA A 121 11.74 6.33 4.22
C ALA A 121 10.40 5.75 4.69
N ALA A 122 9.29 6.26 4.15
CA ALA A 122 7.93 6.09 4.70
C ALA A 122 7.52 4.63 4.93
N PHE A 123 7.96 3.71 4.06
CA PHE A 123 7.43 2.34 4.01
C PHE A 123 8.49 1.27 4.30
N SER A 124 9.63 1.68 4.85
CA SER A 124 10.74 0.79 5.20
C SER A 124 10.95 0.74 6.72
N ARG A 125 11.82 -0.17 7.16
CA ARG A 125 12.11 -0.31 8.59
C ARG A 125 12.97 0.86 9.04
N SER A 126 12.82 1.26 10.30
CA SER A 126 13.70 2.24 10.92
C SER A 126 14.62 1.60 11.94
N ARG A 127 15.84 2.12 12.03
CA ARG A 127 16.83 1.80 13.06
C ARG A 127 17.67 3.03 13.33
N ASP A 128 17.82 3.38 14.59
CA ASP A 128 18.62 4.53 15.02
C ASP A 128 18.15 5.83 14.34
N GLY A 129 16.83 5.96 14.11
CA GLY A 129 16.20 7.11 13.46
C GLY A 129 16.18 7.05 11.92
N GLU A 130 16.94 6.15 11.31
CA GLU A 130 17.16 6.10 9.87
C GLU A 130 16.42 4.95 9.19
N ALA A 131 15.93 5.20 7.98
CA ALA A 131 15.24 4.22 7.15
C ALA A 131 16.20 3.25 6.45
N PHE A 132 15.98 1.95 6.59
CA PHE A 132 16.84 0.92 6.02
C PHE A 132 16.05 -0.28 5.46
N GLY A 133 16.73 -1.00 4.57
CA GLY A 133 16.19 -2.20 3.93
C GLY A 133 15.13 -1.89 2.87
N ARG A 134 14.42 -2.95 2.47
CA ARG A 134 13.38 -2.90 1.43
C ARG A 134 12.07 -2.34 1.99
N LEU A 135 11.24 -1.82 1.09
CA LEU A 135 9.84 -1.53 1.40
C LEU A 135 9.16 -2.80 1.94
N ALA A 136 8.41 -2.66 3.03
CA ALA A 136 7.70 -3.77 3.66
C ALA A 136 6.18 -3.55 3.56
N PRO A 137 5.40 -4.52 3.04
CA PRO A 137 3.95 -4.35 2.87
C PRO A 137 3.20 -3.96 4.16
N ALA A 138 3.57 -4.51 5.32
CA ALA A 138 2.94 -4.16 6.60
C ALA A 138 3.18 -2.68 6.97
N TYR A 139 4.36 -2.14 6.66
CA TYR A 139 4.72 -0.75 6.92
C TYR A 139 3.94 0.18 5.97
N PHE A 140 3.88 -0.19 4.68
CA PHE A 140 3.05 0.48 3.70
C PHE A 140 1.58 0.60 4.16
N GLU A 141 0.96 -0.51 4.57
CA GLU A 141 -0.42 -0.49 5.08
C GLU A 141 -0.59 0.38 6.32
N SER A 142 0.38 0.33 7.24
CA SER A 142 0.28 1.10 8.48
C SER A 142 0.27 2.60 8.23
N VAL A 143 1.10 3.08 7.29
CA VAL A 143 1.18 4.50 6.93
C VAL A 143 -0.01 4.93 6.09
N VAL A 144 -0.38 4.15 5.07
CA VAL A 144 -1.58 4.43 4.26
C VAL A 144 -2.82 4.47 5.15
N GLY A 145 -3.04 3.46 5.98
CA GLY A 145 -4.22 3.39 6.84
C GLY A 145 -4.26 4.48 7.91
N ALA A 146 -3.09 4.96 8.36
CA ALA A 146 -3.02 6.02 9.36
C ALA A 146 -3.24 7.41 8.77
N LEU A 147 -2.63 7.71 7.61
CA LEU A 147 -2.51 9.07 7.09
C LEU A 147 -3.35 9.35 5.83
N ALA A 148 -3.66 8.34 5.00
CA ALA A 148 -4.54 8.57 3.85
C ALA A 148 -5.93 9.04 4.36
N GLY A 149 -6.41 10.15 3.80
CA GLY A 149 -7.63 10.82 4.23
C GLY A 149 -7.53 11.58 5.55
N ASN A 150 -6.32 11.66 6.14
CA ASN A 150 -6.06 12.31 7.43
C ASN A 150 -4.79 13.18 7.39
N LEU A 151 -4.44 13.73 6.23
CA LEU A 151 -3.24 14.58 6.08
C LEU A 151 -3.32 15.86 6.92
N ASP A 152 -4.53 16.31 7.27
CA ASP A 152 -4.74 17.46 8.16
C ASP A 152 -4.10 17.26 9.54
N LEU A 153 -4.00 16.01 10.03
CA LEU A 153 -3.36 15.67 11.31
C LEU A 153 -1.90 16.13 11.38
N VAL A 154 -1.25 16.16 10.22
CA VAL A 154 0.19 16.40 10.04
C VAL A 154 0.48 17.65 9.22
N SER A 155 -0.57 18.42 8.89
CA SER A 155 -0.47 19.64 8.10
C SER A 155 0.31 20.73 8.85
N GLY A 156 1.29 21.35 8.16
CA GLY A 156 2.11 22.42 8.71
C GLY A 156 3.24 21.97 9.66
N GLU A 157 3.44 20.67 9.82
CA GLU A 157 4.55 20.13 10.61
C GLU A 157 5.83 20.02 9.78
N SER A 158 7.00 20.12 10.42
CA SER A 158 8.26 19.97 9.71
C SER A 158 8.50 18.53 9.29
N SER A 159 9.10 18.32 8.12
CA SER A 159 9.44 16.98 7.64
C SER A 159 10.37 16.24 8.62
N GLU A 160 11.21 16.96 9.37
CA GLU A 160 12.09 16.39 10.39
C GLU A 160 11.30 15.80 11.57
N ASP A 161 10.31 16.53 12.08
CA ASP A 161 9.45 16.06 13.18
C ASP A 161 8.59 14.86 12.74
N LEU A 162 8.11 14.89 11.50
CA LEU A 162 7.34 13.80 10.90
C LEU A 162 8.20 12.53 10.78
N LYS A 163 9.40 12.64 10.22
CA LYS A 163 10.35 11.52 10.11
C LYS A 163 10.73 10.96 11.48
N THR A 164 11.02 11.83 12.45
CA THR A 164 11.37 11.43 13.82
C THR A 164 10.26 10.63 14.49
N ARG A 165 9.00 11.05 14.34
CA ARG A 165 7.86 10.29 14.89
C ARG A 165 7.65 8.96 14.19
N LEU A 166 7.78 8.93 12.86
CA LEU A 166 7.61 7.71 12.09
C LEU A 166 8.68 6.67 12.43
N SER A 167 9.95 7.09 12.53
CA SER A 167 11.04 6.19 12.91
C SER A 167 10.88 5.71 14.34
N ALA A 168 10.54 6.61 15.27
CA ALA A 168 10.30 6.25 16.67
C ALA A 168 9.20 5.19 16.81
N ILE A 169 8.05 5.33 16.13
CA ILE A 169 6.97 4.33 16.23
C ILE A 169 7.38 2.99 15.61
N PHE A 170 8.07 2.99 14.48
CA PHE A 170 8.57 1.77 13.82
C PHE A 170 9.60 1.01 14.67
N GLU A 171 10.34 1.71 15.52
CA GLU A 171 11.35 1.12 16.39
C GLU A 171 10.77 0.49 17.67
N THR A 172 9.51 0.83 18.03
CA THR A 172 8.86 0.26 19.21
C THR A 172 8.70 -1.26 19.13
N SER A 173 8.80 -1.93 20.29
CA SER A 173 8.52 -3.37 20.40
C SER A 173 7.06 -3.70 20.03
N ALA A 174 6.12 -2.80 20.37
CA ALA A 174 4.71 -2.93 20.02
C ALA A 174 4.51 -3.00 18.50
N PHE A 175 5.10 -2.06 17.74
CA PHE A 175 4.98 -2.08 16.28
C PHE A 175 5.67 -3.30 15.66
N LYS A 176 6.87 -3.64 16.13
CA LYS A 176 7.61 -4.83 15.65
C LYS A 176 6.83 -6.14 15.88
N ALA A 177 6.07 -6.25 16.97
CA ALA A 177 5.26 -7.43 17.27
C ALA A 177 4.09 -7.65 16.29
N VAL A 178 3.53 -6.57 15.75
CA VAL A 178 2.39 -6.61 14.81
C VAL A 178 2.80 -6.52 13.33
N SER A 179 4.07 -6.20 13.05
CA SER A 179 4.63 -6.08 11.69
C SER A 179 5.64 -7.18 11.32
N GLY A 180 5.89 -8.14 12.22
CA GLY A 180 6.80 -9.28 12.02
C GLY A 180 6.17 -10.51 11.34
N PRO A 181 6.76 -11.70 11.49
CA PRO A 181 6.21 -12.95 10.95
C PRO A 181 4.74 -13.16 11.39
N GLY A 182 3.89 -13.53 10.44
CA GLY A 182 2.46 -13.69 10.69
C GLY A 182 1.72 -12.37 10.97
N ALA A 183 2.21 -11.24 10.43
CA ALA A 183 1.53 -9.93 10.47
C ALA A 183 0.21 -9.86 9.69
N ASN A 184 -0.13 -10.93 8.95
CA ASN A 184 -1.29 -10.95 8.07
C ASN A 184 -2.62 -11.21 8.79
N SER A 185 -2.73 -11.12 10.12
CA SER A 185 -4.05 -11.19 10.78
C SER A 185 -4.75 -9.84 10.75
N LYS A 186 -6.10 -9.83 10.75
CA LYS A 186 -6.90 -8.60 10.78
C LYS A 186 -6.56 -7.73 11.98
N GLY A 187 -6.54 -8.30 13.18
CA GLY A 187 -6.17 -7.56 14.40
C GLY A 187 -4.79 -6.92 14.32
N LYS A 188 -3.77 -7.62 13.80
CA LYS A 188 -2.44 -7.03 13.64
C LYS A 188 -2.39 -5.91 12.59
N MET A 189 -3.27 -5.94 11.58
CA MET A 189 -3.42 -4.86 10.62
C MET A 189 -4.01 -3.61 11.24
N GLU A 190 -5.08 -3.78 12.01
CA GLU A 190 -5.71 -2.69 12.75
C GLU A 190 -4.73 -2.12 13.79
N ASP A 191 -4.03 -2.97 14.54
CA ASP A 191 -3.08 -2.56 15.57
C ASP A 191 -1.93 -1.72 14.99
N ARG A 192 -1.31 -2.14 13.89
CA ARG A 192 -0.21 -1.38 13.28
C ARG A 192 -0.68 -0.03 12.71
N ILE A 193 -1.86 0.02 12.11
CA ILE A 193 -2.46 1.28 11.64
C ILE A 193 -2.74 2.21 12.83
N ASN A 194 -3.31 1.68 13.91
CA ASN A 194 -3.64 2.46 15.10
C ASN A 194 -2.38 2.98 15.82
N LEU A 195 -1.30 2.20 15.87
CA LEU A 195 -0.02 2.63 16.43
C LEU A 195 0.56 3.81 15.67
N VAL A 196 0.58 3.74 14.33
CA VAL A 196 1.08 4.85 13.49
C VAL A 196 0.15 6.07 13.61
N ARG A 197 -1.17 5.88 13.56
CA ARG A 197 -2.13 6.99 13.72
C ARG A 197 -1.95 7.73 15.04
N LYS A 198 -1.77 6.99 16.15
CA LYS A 198 -1.51 7.60 17.46
C LYS A 198 -0.22 8.41 17.49
N ALA A 199 0.81 8.02 16.75
CA ALA A 199 2.06 8.78 16.65
C ALA A 199 1.86 10.16 15.98
N PHE A 200 0.82 10.31 15.16
CA PHE A 200 0.51 11.55 14.43
C PHE A 200 -0.73 12.29 14.96
N THR A 201 -1.41 11.76 15.98
CA THR A 201 -2.51 12.47 16.63
C THR A 201 -1.94 13.30 17.78
N LYS A 202 -2.13 14.62 17.76
CA LYS A 202 -1.71 15.48 18.89
C LYS A 202 -2.44 15.04 20.17
N ALA A 203 -1.69 14.97 21.28
CA ALA A 203 -2.23 14.73 22.61
C ALA A 203 -3.09 15.92 23.09
#